data_AF-A0A968RD40-F1
#
_entry.id   AF-A0A968RD40-F1
#
_cell.length_a   1.000
_cell.length_b   1.000
_cell.length_c   1.000
_cell.angle_alpha   90.00
_cell.angle_beta   90.00
_cell.angle_gamma   90.00
#
_symmetry.space_group_name_H-M   'P 1'
#
loop_
_entity.id
_entity.type
_entity.pdbx_description
1 polymer ?
#
loop_
_entity_poly.entity_id
_entity_poly.type
_entity_poly.pdbx_seq_one_letter_code
_entity_poly.pdbx_strand_id
1 'polypeptide(L)' 'MNANSYPHLACGVRLFWDEVRQQHFLLFPEGAVKLNKTAWAILKLCDRTIRSRKLLQSYQRSLLAPMSNQMSVN' A
#
# COMPACT_ATOMS: atom_id res chain seq x y z
N MET A 1 -1.37 -5.53 -23.01
CA MET A 1 -0.93 -5.15 -21.65
C MET A 1 -2.05 -5.49 -20.69
N ASN A 2 -1.85 -6.54 -19.90
CA ASN A 2 -2.96 -7.26 -19.27
C ASN A 2 -3.27 -6.59 -17.92
N ALA A 3 -4.34 -5.81 -17.86
CA ALA A 3 -4.77 -5.02 -16.70
C ALA A 3 -5.16 -5.84 -15.44
N ASN A 4 -4.90 -7.16 -15.45
CA ASN A 4 -5.19 -8.11 -14.38
C ASN A 4 -3.91 -8.69 -13.75
N SER A 5 -2.74 -8.11 -13.99
CA SER A 5 -1.53 -8.52 -13.29
C SER A 5 -1.60 -8.03 -11.84
N TYR A 6 -1.76 -8.97 -10.92
CA TYR A 6 -1.86 -8.70 -9.49
C TYR A 6 -0.45 -8.55 -8.91
N PRO A 7 -0.09 -7.38 -8.34
CA PRO A 7 1.21 -7.21 -7.70
C PRO A 7 1.23 -8.03 -6.41
N HIS A 8 2.07 -9.04 -6.38
CA HIS A 8 2.33 -9.88 -5.21
C HIS A 8 3.81 -9.78 -4.85
N LEU A 9 4.11 -9.86 -3.55
CA LEU A 9 5.48 -10.05 -3.11
C LEU A 9 5.95 -11.44 -3.56
N ALA A 10 7.15 -11.51 -4.12
CA ALA A 10 7.75 -12.78 -4.53
C ALA A 10 7.97 -13.68 -3.31
N CYS A 11 7.96 -15.00 -3.54
CA CYS A 11 8.21 -15.96 -2.46
C CYS A 11 9.59 -15.69 -1.83
N GLY A 12 9.65 -15.64 -0.49
CA GLY A 12 10.88 -15.34 0.24
C GLY A 12 11.13 -13.84 0.50
N VAL A 13 10.31 -12.95 -0.07
CA VAL A 13 10.39 -11.52 0.23
C VAL A 13 9.65 -11.21 1.53
N ARG A 14 10.27 -10.45 2.43
CA ARG A 14 9.70 -10.07 3.74
C ARG A 14 9.83 -8.58 4.00
N LEU A 15 8.75 -7.99 4.51
CA LEU A 15 8.75 -6.63 5.03
C LEU A 15 9.31 -6.62 6.46
N PHE A 16 10.35 -5.81 6.68
CA PHE A 16 11.05 -5.70 7.95
C PHE A 16 11.10 -4.25 8.43
N TRP A 17 10.99 -4.07 9.75
CA TRP A 17 11.17 -2.78 10.41
C TRP A 17 12.40 -2.86 11.31
N ASP A 18 13.34 -1.94 11.09
CA ASP A 18 14.52 -1.78 11.93
C ASP A 18 14.25 -0.68 12.97
N GLU A 19 14.08 -1.09 14.23
CA GLU A 19 13.81 -0.16 15.34
C GLU A 19 15.02 0.73 15.68
N VAL A 20 16.24 0.27 15.47
CA VAL A 20 17.47 1.02 15.78
C VAL A 20 17.65 2.15 14.79
N ARG A 21 17.38 1.87 13.50
CA ARG A 21 17.51 2.84 12.41
C ARG A 21 16.22 3.60 12.12
N GLN A 22 15.10 3.22 12.73
CA GLN A 22 13.76 3.75 12.46
C GLN A 22 13.43 3.72 10.96
N GLN A 23 13.76 2.60 10.30
CA GLN A 23 13.71 2.45 8.86
C GLN A 23 13.00 1.18 8.41
N HIS A 24 12.29 1.29 7.29
CA HIS A 24 11.63 0.17 6.65
C HIS A 24 12.60 -0.51 5.69
N PHE A 25 12.62 -1.85 5.69
CA PHE A 25 13.42 -2.64 4.77
C PHE A 25 12.57 -3.72 4.10
N LEU A 26 12.94 -4.05 2.86
CA LEU A 26 12.46 -5.20 2.12
C LEU A 26 13.61 -6.21 2.06
N LEU A 27 13.44 -7.37 2.68
CA LEU A 27 14.41 -8.45 2.68
C LEU A 27 14.03 -9.45 1.59
N PHE A 28 15.00 -9.92 0.83
CA PHE A 28 14.86 -10.94 -0.21
C PHE A 28 16.15 -11.77 -0.27
N PRO A 29 16.18 -12.92 -0.98
CA PRO A 29 17.30 -13.86 -0.90
C PRO A 29 18.65 -13.22 -1.24
N GLU A 30 18.66 -12.28 -2.18
CA GLU A 30 19.86 -11.62 -2.69
C GLU A 30 20.23 -10.34 -1.91
N GLY A 31 19.42 -9.88 -0.94
CA GLY A 31 19.78 -8.72 -0.11
C GLY A 31 18.64 -8.00 0.60
N ALA A 32 18.91 -6.74 0.97
CA ALA A 32 17.97 -5.88 1.67
C ALA A 32 17.89 -4.50 1.00
N VAL A 33 16.67 -4.02 0.73
CA VAL A 33 16.41 -2.69 0.17
C VAL A 33 15.75 -1.82 1.21
N LYS A 34 16.31 -0.63 1.45
CA LYS A 34 15.69 0.39 2.30
C LYS A 34 14.47 0.99 1.60
N LEU A 35 13.34 0.94 2.27
CA LEU A 35 12.07 1.50 1.81
C LEU A 35 11.85 2.89 2.42
N ASN A 36 11.27 3.78 1.62
CA ASN A 36 10.69 5.03 2.15
C ASN A 36 9.27 4.77 2.68
N LYS A 37 8.70 5.76 3.38
CA LYS A 37 7.38 5.67 4.01
C LYS A 37 6.27 5.32 3.01
N THR A 38 6.32 5.89 1.81
CA THR A 38 5.35 5.65 0.73
C THR A 38 5.43 4.22 0.20
N ALA A 39 6.64 3.73 -0.07
CA ALA A 39 6.87 2.37 -0.55
C ALA A 39 6.42 1.33 0.48
N TRP A 40 6.70 1.57 1.77
CA TRP A 40 6.19 0.72 2.85
C TRP A 40 4.66 0.66 2.89
N ALA A 41 3.99 1.79 2.75
CA ALA A 41 2.52 1.85 2.74
C ALA A 41 1.93 1.07 1.56
N ILE A 42 2.50 1.22 0.36
CA ILE A 42 2.06 0.49 -0.84
C ILE A 42 2.30 -1.02 -0.66
N LEU A 43 3.48 -1.43 -0.21
CA LEU A 43 3.83 -2.85 -0.05
C LEU A 43 3.01 -3.53 1.05
N LYS A 44 2.67 -2.84 2.14
CA LYS A 44 1.72 -3.37 3.15
C LYS A 44 0.34 -3.67 2.57
N LEU A 45 -0.11 -2.93 1.56
CA LEU A 45 -1.37 -3.18 0.87
C LEU A 45 -1.28 -4.38 -0.08
N CYS A 46 -0.08 -4.66 -0.60
CA CYS A 46 0.19 -5.82 -1.45
C CYS A 46 0.40 -7.12 -0.65
N ASP A 47 0.94 -7.04 0.57
CA ASP A 47 1.34 -8.19 1.41
C ASP A 47 0.15 -9.02 1.96
N ARG A 48 -1.03 -8.41 2.11
CA ARG A 48 -2.24 -9.10 2.61
C ARG A 48 -3.26 -9.42 1.53
N THR A 49 -2.89 -10.16 0.48
CA THR A 49 -3.85 -10.78 -0.46
C THR A 49 -5.01 -9.84 -0.87
N ILE A 50 -4.72 -8.55 -1.08
CA ILE A 50 -5.76 -7.60 -1.47
C ILE A 50 -5.91 -7.74 -2.97
N ARG A 51 -6.94 -8.51 -3.36
CA ARG A 51 -7.47 -8.52 -4.73
C ARG A 51 -7.62 -7.05 -5.15
N SER A 52 -6.93 -6.62 -6.20
CA SER A 52 -6.93 -5.22 -6.69
C SER A 52 -8.34 -4.64 -6.88
N ARG A 53 -9.35 -5.49 -7.09
CA ARG A 53 -10.78 -5.12 -7.07
C ARG A 53 -11.19 -4.34 -5.82
N LYS A 54 -10.62 -4.61 -4.63
CA LYS A 54 -10.92 -3.86 -3.40
C LYS A 54 -10.12 -2.57 -3.26
N LEU A 55 -8.86 -2.52 -3.71
CA LEU A 55 -7.96 -1.39 -3.46
C LEU A 55 -8.36 -0.14 -4.26
N LEU A 56 -8.63 -0.30 -5.57
CA LEU A 56 -9.13 0.81 -6.41
C LEU A 56 -10.51 1.28 -5.92
N GLN A 57 -11.38 0.36 -5.53
CA GLN A 57 -12.72 0.67 -5.04
C GLN A 57 -12.69 1.38 -3.67
N SER A 58 -11.77 1.02 -2.76
CA SER A 58 -11.59 1.72 -1.49
C SER A 58 -10.97 3.10 -1.66
N TYR A 59 -10.02 3.26 -2.58
CA TYR A 59 -9.40 4.56 -2.87
C TYR A 59 -10.39 5.51 -3.55
N GLN A 60 -11.14 5.03 -4.54
CA GLN A 60 -12.17 5.81 -5.22
C GLN A 60 -13.28 6.23 -4.25
N ARG A 61 -13.65 5.40 -3.28
CA ARG A 61 -14.61 5.76 -2.22
C ARG A 61 -14.07 6.81 -1.25
N SER A 62 -12.76 6.84 -1.01
CA SER A 62 -12.12 7.87 -0.18
C SER A 62 -11.94 9.20 -0.90
N LEU A 63 -11.81 9.20 -2.24
CA LEU A 63 -11.73 10.41 -3.07
C LEU A 63 -13.10 11.01 -3.43
N LEU A 64 -14.17 10.20 -3.35
CA LEU A 64 -15.57 10.61 -3.58
C LEU A 64 -16.37 10.73 -2.28
N ALA A 65 -15.74 10.80 -1.11
CA ALA A 65 -16.42 11.30 0.07
C ALA A 65 -16.74 12.78 -0.19
N PRO A 66 -18.01 13.19 -0.31
CA PRO A 66 -18.32 14.58 -0.54
C PRO A 66 -17.78 15.38 0.65
N MET A 67 -16.88 16.31 0.37
CA MET A 67 -16.81 17.56 1.11
C MET A 67 -18.16 18.27 0.93
N SER A 68 -19.20 17.78 1.61
CA SER A 68 -20.36 18.62 1.94
C SER A 68 -19.92 19.50 3.10
N ASN A 69 -19.11 20.50 2.75
CA ASN A 69 -18.92 21.66 3.59
C ASN A 69 -20.26 22.43 3.59
N GLN A 70 -20.84 22.60 4.79
CA GLN A 70 -21.57 23.79 5.25
C GLN A 70 -22.24 24.69 4.18
N MET A 71 -23.58 24.64 4.02
CA MET A 71 -24.46 25.84 3.97
C MET A 71 -25.95 25.43 3.75
N SER A 72 -26.80 25.73 4.74
CA SER A 72 -28.20 26.25 4.65
C SER A 72 -28.75 26.12 6.06
N VAL A 73 -28.78 27.17 6.89
CA VAL A 73 -29.84 28.20 6.88
C VAL A 73 -31.19 27.57 6.56
N ASN A 74 -31.91 27.16 7.60
CA ASN A 74 -33.22 27.72 7.95
C ASN A 74 -33.56 27.39 9.41
#